data_AF-A0A5Q0QDP2-F1
#
_entry.id   AF-A0A5Q0QDP2-F1
#
_cell.length_a   1.000
_cell.length_b   1.000
_cell.length_c   1.000
_cell.angle_alpha   90.00
_cell.angle_beta   90.00
_cell.angle_gamma   90.00
#
_symmetry.space_group_name_H-M   'P 1'
#
loop_
_entity.id
_entity.type
_entity.pdbx_description
1 polymer ?
#
loop_
_entity_poly.entity_id
_entity_poly.type
_entity_poly.pdbx_seq_one_letter_code
_entity_poly.pdbx_strand_id
1 'polypeptide(L)'
;MHTKDDNTSAMMFPKQAILFRFCFLMIGLFILLLNNHTFLFLTPIFPFIHKVLTVVIEFLTADLIKIDQTIPYYKNGSGDTTMHWLILLFIIGVSLIGTLVWSLFDRRTTQYPKLYYWLTVSVRYYVGITMFNYGIIKLFHGQFPFPSLYKLTEPLYLFSPMGLAWTFYGASPAYNIAIGIAEILGALLLFRKTATIGAMISLIVCINVMATNYFYDVPVKMLSTALVILCIYLLGPNLKQLYLLFIANKEIRLIPNPHLHATKPWQKIVLISLKSLLIFGTLILALHSVLRTNEFLKTHLQKESELYGVYYIPVNEYENRKKLGIPDQWHLFVFINNHSIMIRDQEQNGQLYQIVTDSSKKELKIIGKQNERTQYFQYEVRSNGIMLKGLERIDSISIFINKIDMENIDLKNRGFRWISDMSYNR
;
A
#
# COMPACT_ATOMS: atom_id res chain seq x y z
N MET A 1 35.77 42.70 8.17
CA MET A 1 34.81 42.07 7.23
C MET A 1 34.38 40.73 7.85
N HIS A 2 33.49 40.75 8.84
CA HIS A 2 33.23 39.61 9.75
C HIS A 2 31.74 39.46 10.11
N THR A 3 30.82 39.64 9.14
CA THR A 3 29.37 39.74 9.47
C THR A 3 28.44 38.92 8.58
N LYS A 4 28.94 38.08 7.65
CA LYS A 4 28.06 37.27 6.78
C LYS A 4 27.84 35.81 7.23
N ASP A 5 28.76 35.21 8.00
CA ASP A 5 28.64 33.79 8.38
C ASP A 5 27.72 33.55 9.59
N ASP A 6 27.66 34.46 10.57
CA ASP A 6 26.85 34.27 11.79
C ASP A 6 25.33 34.31 11.55
N ASN A 7 24.87 35.01 10.50
CA ASN A 7 23.44 35.02 10.17
C ASN A 7 22.97 33.70 9.52
N THR A 8 23.89 32.96 8.88
CA THR A 8 23.59 31.67 8.24
C THR A 8 23.48 30.53 9.25
N SER A 9 24.29 30.56 10.31
CA SER A 9 24.22 29.57 11.40
C SER A 9 22.93 29.74 12.22
N ALA A 10 22.52 30.99 12.47
CA ALA A 10 21.29 31.33 13.20
C ALA A 10 19.98 30.94 12.48
N MET A 11 20.02 30.74 11.16
CA MET A 11 18.89 30.32 10.33
C MET A 11 18.81 28.80 10.13
N MET A 12 19.84 28.05 10.51
CA MET A 12 19.96 26.61 10.21
C MET A 12 19.24 25.72 11.24
N PHE A 13 18.95 26.25 12.43
CA PHE A 13 18.40 25.47 13.55
C PHE A 13 17.10 26.08 14.09
N PRO A 14 16.18 25.24 14.62
CA PRO A 14 14.96 25.74 15.26
C PRO A 14 15.30 26.65 16.44
N LYS A 15 14.70 27.85 16.46
CA LYS A 15 14.88 28.83 17.56
C LYS A 15 13.99 28.54 18.77
N GLN A 16 12.92 27.78 18.58
CA GLN A 16 11.98 27.41 19.64
C GLN A 16 12.37 26.05 20.23
N ALA A 17 13.09 26.07 21.37
CA ALA A 17 13.60 24.87 22.01
C ALA A 17 12.49 23.87 22.42
N ILE A 18 11.37 24.36 22.95
CA ILE A 18 10.24 23.53 23.38
C ILE A 18 9.62 22.78 22.18
N LEU A 19 9.35 23.50 21.08
CA LEU A 19 8.83 22.89 19.86
C LEU A 19 9.80 21.86 19.30
N PHE A 20 11.10 22.16 19.29
CA PHE A 20 12.11 21.20 18.85
C PHE A 20 12.11 19.92 19.71
N ARG A 21 12.09 20.04 21.04
CA ARG A 21 12.06 18.88 21.95
C ARG A 21 10.85 18.00 21.69
N PHE A 22 9.68 18.61 21.51
CA PHE A 22 8.45 17.89 21.17
C PHE A 22 8.56 17.19 19.82
N CYS A 23 8.94 17.90 18.76
CA CYS A 23 9.11 17.30 17.43
C CYS A 23 10.16 16.18 17.43
N PHE A 24 11.26 16.35 18.18
CA PHE A 24 12.30 15.35 18.29
C PHE A 24 11.79 14.06 18.92
N LEU A 25 11.08 14.16 20.06
CA LEU A 25 10.48 13.00 20.73
C LEU A 25 9.38 12.38 19.88
N MET A 26 8.45 13.18 19.36
CA MET A 26 7.32 12.70 18.56
C MET A 26 7.78 11.95 17.32
N ILE A 27 8.61 12.59 16.49
CA ILE A 27 9.08 12.03 15.23
C ILE A 27 10.01 10.84 15.50
N GLY A 28 10.89 10.96 16.50
CA GLY A 28 11.80 9.88 16.89
C GLY A 28 11.04 8.64 17.33
N LEU A 29 10.07 8.78 18.24
CA LEU A 29 9.24 7.68 18.72
C LEU A 29 8.34 7.13 17.62
N PHE A 30 7.76 7.98 16.76
CA PHE A 30 6.99 7.53 15.60
C PHE A 30 7.84 6.63 14.69
N ILE A 31 9.04 7.07 14.32
CA ILE A 31 9.94 6.28 13.47
C ILE A 31 10.36 4.97 14.16
N LEU A 32 10.59 4.99 15.48
CA LEU A 32 11.05 3.82 16.23
C LEU A 32 9.94 2.80 16.50
N LEU A 33 8.74 3.25 16.82
CA LEU A 33 7.62 2.39 17.25
C LEU A 33 6.64 2.09 16.12
N LEU A 34 6.56 2.94 15.10
CA LEU A 34 5.67 2.84 13.93
C LEU A 34 6.46 2.89 12.61
N ASN A 35 7.62 2.21 12.56
CA ASN A 35 8.56 2.24 11.43
C ASN A 35 7.98 1.76 10.08
N ASN A 36 6.92 0.94 10.11
CA ASN A 36 6.32 0.31 8.93
C ASN A 36 7.36 -0.41 8.03
N HIS A 37 8.28 -1.16 8.64
CA HIS A 37 9.37 -1.90 7.96
C HIS A 37 10.34 -1.04 7.12
N THR A 38 10.34 0.29 7.27
CA THR A 38 11.22 1.20 6.53
C THR A 38 12.68 1.01 6.91
N PHE A 39 13.00 1.11 8.21
CA PHE A 39 14.33 0.81 8.73
C PHE A 39 14.49 -0.65 9.11
N LEU A 40 15.26 -1.35 8.29
CA LEU A 40 15.41 -2.81 8.30
C LEU A 40 16.10 -3.34 9.55
N PHE A 41 17.04 -2.58 10.10
CA PHE A 41 17.75 -2.93 11.32
C PHE A 41 16.83 -2.98 12.55
N LEU A 42 15.64 -2.37 12.48
CA LEU A 42 14.63 -2.47 13.54
C LEU A 42 13.74 -3.71 13.39
N THR A 43 13.63 -4.30 12.19
CA THR A 43 12.73 -5.44 11.89
C THR A 43 12.87 -6.62 12.86
N PRO A 44 14.08 -7.06 13.27
CA PRO A 44 14.21 -8.17 14.22
C PRO A 44 13.64 -7.87 15.62
N ILE A 45 13.61 -6.60 16.02
CA ILE A 45 13.20 -6.15 17.36
C ILE A 45 11.70 -5.80 17.39
N PHE A 46 11.10 -5.52 16.22
CA PHE A 46 9.69 -5.14 16.10
C PHE A 46 8.69 -6.09 16.77
N PRO A 47 8.80 -7.43 16.65
CA PRO A 47 7.88 -8.34 17.33
C PRO A 47 7.85 -8.14 18.85
N PHE A 48 9.01 -7.90 19.45
CA PHE A 48 9.12 -7.62 20.87
C PHE A 48 8.51 -6.25 21.22
N ILE A 49 8.84 -5.20 20.46
CA ILE A 49 8.27 -3.86 20.64
C ILE A 49 6.75 -3.91 20.54
N HIS A 50 6.20 -4.55 19.51
CA HIS A 50 4.76 -4.70 19.34
C HIS A 50 4.13 -5.44 20.52
N LYS A 51 4.71 -6.55 20.98
CA LYS A 51 4.18 -7.27 22.14
C LYS A 51 4.13 -6.39 23.39
N VAL A 52 5.20 -5.64 23.67
CA VAL A 52 5.26 -4.74 24.82
C VAL A 52 4.23 -3.62 24.67
N LEU A 53 4.15 -2.96 23.51
CA LEU A 53 3.19 -1.90 23.25
C LEU A 53 1.75 -2.40 23.37
N THR A 54 1.43 -3.58 22.84
CA THR A 54 0.10 -4.18 22.96
C THR A 54 -0.29 -4.33 24.42
N VAL A 55 0.56 -4.93 25.26
CA VAL A 55 0.29 -5.10 26.70
C VAL A 55 0.10 -3.75 27.41
N VAL A 56 0.95 -2.76 27.11
CA VAL A 56 0.86 -1.42 27.70
C VAL A 56 -0.45 -0.73 27.29
N ILE A 57 -0.81 -0.79 26.01
CA ILE A 57 -2.01 -0.15 25.50
C ILE A 57 -3.27 -0.84 26.02
N GLU A 58 -3.31 -2.17 26.05
CA GLU A 58 -4.42 -2.94 26.64
C GLU A 58 -4.61 -2.57 28.11
N PHE A 59 -3.53 -2.48 28.88
CA PHE A 59 -3.58 -2.04 30.28
C PHE A 59 -4.12 -0.62 30.41
N LEU A 60 -3.64 0.33 29.59
CA LEU A 60 -4.07 1.73 29.65
C LEU A 60 -5.52 1.95 29.18
N THR A 61 -6.06 1.03 28.38
CA THR A 61 -7.39 1.17 27.76
C THR A 61 -8.44 0.22 28.32
N ALA A 62 -8.06 -0.67 29.26
CA ALA A 62 -8.91 -1.72 29.81
C ALA A 62 -10.30 -1.23 30.27
N ASP A 63 -10.35 -0.06 30.92
CA ASP A 63 -11.59 0.51 31.46
C ASP A 63 -12.32 1.45 30.48
N LEU A 64 -11.68 1.84 29.37
CA LEU A 64 -12.18 2.85 28.43
C LEU A 64 -12.69 2.25 27.13
N ILE A 65 -12.02 1.22 26.63
CA ILE A 65 -12.30 0.61 25.33
C ILE A 65 -12.30 -0.90 25.55
N LYS A 66 -13.49 -1.52 25.46
CA LYS A 66 -13.58 -2.96 25.25
C LYS A 66 -13.11 -3.23 23.83
N ILE A 67 -11.80 -3.43 23.66
CA ILE A 67 -11.23 -3.83 22.38
C ILE A 67 -11.86 -5.18 22.05
N ASP A 68 -12.71 -5.18 21.04
CA ASP A 68 -13.37 -6.40 20.60
C ASP A 68 -12.30 -7.34 20.03
N GLN A 69 -11.91 -8.33 20.83
CA GLN A 69 -10.89 -9.32 20.48
C GLN A 69 -11.33 -10.18 19.29
N THR A 70 -12.60 -10.09 18.88
CA THR A 70 -13.15 -10.79 17.72
C THR A 70 -12.78 -10.14 16.39
N ILE A 71 -12.34 -8.88 16.38
CA ILE A 71 -11.77 -8.27 15.18
C ILE A 71 -10.42 -8.96 14.96
N PRO A 72 -10.30 -9.86 13.96
CA PRO A 72 -9.05 -10.54 13.77
C PRO A 72 -7.99 -9.47 13.52
N TYR A 73 -6.77 -9.70 13.98
CA TYR A 73 -5.58 -8.93 13.65
C TYR A 73 -5.28 -9.11 12.15
N TYR A 74 -6.25 -8.78 11.29
CA TYR A 74 -6.13 -8.85 9.86
C TYR A 74 -5.08 -7.82 9.49
N LYS A 75 -4.01 -8.32 8.87
CA LYS A 75 -2.97 -7.52 8.22
C LYS A 75 -3.65 -6.66 7.15
N ASN A 76 -4.18 -5.50 7.51
CA ASN A 76 -4.46 -4.44 6.54
C ASN A 76 -3.17 -3.91 5.89
N GLY A 77 -2.01 -4.47 6.26
CA GLY A 77 -0.73 -4.32 5.59
C GLY A 77 -0.11 -2.93 5.74
N SER A 78 -0.75 -2.02 6.49
CA SER A 78 -0.45 -0.59 6.40
C SER A 78 -0.70 0.23 7.68
N GLY A 79 -1.07 -0.43 8.78
CA GLY A 79 -0.97 0.17 10.11
C GLY A 79 -2.08 1.15 10.50
N ASP A 80 -3.26 1.05 9.90
CA ASP A 80 -4.42 1.91 10.21
C ASP A 80 -5.48 1.11 10.97
N THR A 81 -5.09 0.56 12.13
CA THR A 81 -6.00 -0.17 13.04
C THR A 81 -6.19 0.62 14.33
N THR A 82 -7.24 0.30 15.11
CA THR A 82 -7.47 0.90 16.44
C THR A 82 -6.22 0.88 17.30
N MET A 83 -5.48 -0.24 17.32
CA MET A 83 -4.22 -0.35 18.06
C MET A 83 -3.15 0.65 17.59
N HIS A 84 -3.02 0.89 16.29
CA HIS A 84 -2.04 1.85 15.79
C HIS A 84 -2.39 3.29 16.17
N TRP A 85 -3.67 3.66 16.14
CA TRP A 85 -4.13 4.98 16.61
C TRP A 85 -3.92 5.16 18.11
N LEU A 86 -4.15 4.12 18.91
CA LEU A 86 -3.87 4.14 20.34
C LEU A 86 -2.37 4.25 20.63
N ILE A 87 -1.52 3.55 19.88
CA ILE A 87 -0.06 3.70 19.95
C ILE A 87 0.35 5.13 19.58
N LEU A 88 -0.25 5.72 18.54
CA LEU A 88 0.03 7.11 18.17
C LEU A 88 -0.37 8.08 19.29
N LEU A 89 -1.54 7.90 19.92
CA LEU A 89 -1.97 8.70 21.06
C LEU A 89 -1.01 8.56 22.25
N PHE A 90 -0.55 7.34 22.52
CA PHE A 90 0.47 7.07 23.54
C PHE A 90 1.78 7.78 23.21
N ILE A 91 2.25 7.73 21.97
CA ILE A 91 3.45 8.45 21.50
C ILE A 91 3.28 9.96 21.72
N ILE A 92 2.10 10.51 21.42
CA ILE A 92 1.80 11.93 21.65
C ILE A 92 1.90 12.26 23.15
N GLY A 93 1.25 11.48 24.02
CA GLY A 93 1.29 11.68 25.47
C GLY A 93 2.71 11.60 26.04
N VAL A 94 3.46 10.56 25.68
CA VAL A 94 4.87 10.40 26.09
C VAL A 94 5.74 11.55 25.58
N SER A 95 5.50 12.03 24.36
CA SER A 95 6.26 13.16 23.80
C SER A 95 5.96 14.47 24.52
N LEU A 96 4.72 14.71 24.93
CA LEU A 96 4.34 15.87 25.74
C LEU A 96 5.00 15.83 27.12
N ILE A 97 4.87 14.71 27.83
CA ILE A 97 5.48 14.52 29.16
C ILE A 97 7.00 14.62 29.06
N GLY A 98 7.62 13.93 28.09
CA GLY A 98 9.05 14.00 27.85
C GLY A 98 9.54 15.40 27.51
N THR A 99 8.75 16.20 26.78
CA THR A 99 9.07 17.60 26.49
C THR A 99 9.05 18.46 27.76
N LEU A 100 8.06 18.25 28.63
CA LEU A 100 7.98 18.93 29.92
C LEU A 100 9.19 18.58 30.80
N VAL A 101 9.46 17.29 30.97
CA VAL A 101 10.60 16.78 31.75
C VAL A 101 11.92 17.34 31.21
N TRP A 102 12.16 17.23 29.91
CA TRP A 102 13.37 17.77 29.28
C TRP A 102 13.46 19.29 29.50
N SER A 103 12.35 20.02 29.38
CA SER A 103 12.35 21.46 29.59
C SER A 103 12.57 21.89 31.04
N LEU A 104 12.21 21.05 32.00
CA LEU A 104 12.47 21.30 33.42
C LEU A 104 13.95 21.12 33.76
N PHE A 105 14.61 20.12 33.19
CA PHE A 105 16.03 19.82 33.44
C PHE A 105 16.99 20.67 32.60
N ASP A 106 16.66 20.94 31.34
CA ASP A 106 17.50 21.70 30.43
C ASP A 106 16.90 23.09 30.15
N ARG A 107 17.02 23.98 31.13
CA ARG A 107 16.44 25.34 31.04
C ARG A 107 17.29 26.31 30.23
N ARG A 108 18.58 26.02 30.06
CA ARG A 108 19.58 26.96 29.50
C ARG A 108 19.84 26.74 28.01
N THR A 109 19.69 25.51 27.52
CA THR A 109 19.99 25.20 26.11
C THR A 109 18.83 25.63 25.21
N THR A 110 19.12 26.53 24.27
CA THR A 110 18.14 27.05 23.31
C THR A 110 18.21 26.38 21.95
N GLN A 111 19.31 25.69 21.64
CA GLN A 111 19.58 25.10 20.32
C GLN A 111 20.23 23.72 20.44
N TYR A 112 19.85 22.80 19.54
CA TYR A 112 20.37 21.43 19.52
C TYR A 112 20.89 21.02 18.13
N PRO A 113 22.02 21.57 17.66
CA PRO A 113 22.53 21.31 16.31
C PRO A 113 22.73 19.84 15.97
N LYS A 114 23.31 19.07 16.90
CA LYS A 114 23.60 17.64 16.72
C LYS A 114 22.32 16.80 16.66
N LEU A 115 21.36 17.05 17.56
CA LEU A 115 20.10 16.31 17.59
C LEU A 115 19.24 16.65 16.37
N TYR A 116 19.21 17.92 15.98
CA TYR A 116 18.52 18.36 14.77
C TYR A 116 19.13 17.74 13.50
N TYR A 117 20.46 17.67 13.41
CA TYR A 117 21.15 16.98 12.33
C TYR A 117 20.70 15.52 12.22
N TRP A 118 20.77 14.76 13.32
CA TRP A 118 20.44 13.34 13.30
C TRP A 118 18.95 13.09 13.06
N LEU A 119 18.06 13.90 13.64
CA LEU A 119 16.63 13.83 13.34
C LEU A 119 16.37 14.08 11.85
N THR A 120 16.97 15.12 11.28
CA THR A 120 16.82 15.44 9.85
C THR A 120 17.35 14.33 8.96
N VAL A 121 18.48 13.70 9.32
CA VAL A 121 18.99 12.51 8.63
C VAL A 121 17.96 11.38 8.73
N SER A 122 17.51 11.02 9.92
CA SER A 122 16.53 9.95 10.11
C SER A 122 15.25 10.18 9.31
N VAL A 123 14.68 11.40 9.35
CA VAL A 123 13.47 11.71 8.58
C VAL A 123 13.70 11.60 7.07
N ARG A 124 14.84 12.10 6.55
CA ARG A 124 15.16 12.01 5.12
C ARG A 124 15.28 10.57 4.65
N TYR A 125 15.98 9.73 5.41
CA TYR A 125 16.14 8.33 5.07
C TYR A 125 14.82 7.57 5.23
N TYR A 126 14.04 7.87 6.27
CA TYR A 126 12.72 7.26 6.47
C TYR A 126 11.82 7.55 5.27
N VAL A 127 11.53 8.83 4.98
CA VAL A 127 10.67 9.21 3.85
C VAL A 127 11.25 8.71 2.52
N GLY A 128 12.55 8.88 2.27
CA GLY A 128 13.17 8.47 1.01
C GLY A 128 13.09 6.96 0.76
N ILE A 129 13.29 6.14 1.79
CA ILE A 129 13.19 4.67 1.70
C ILE A 129 11.73 4.24 1.56
N THR A 130 10.81 4.80 2.35
CA THR A 130 9.38 4.48 2.25
C THR A 130 8.85 4.78 0.84
N MET A 131 9.16 5.96 0.31
CA MET A 131 8.75 6.38 -1.04
C MET A 131 9.36 5.50 -2.13
N PHE A 132 10.66 5.14 -2.00
CA PHE A 132 11.31 4.23 -2.93
C PHE A 132 10.65 2.84 -2.94
N ASN A 133 10.39 2.27 -1.76
CA ASN A 133 9.75 0.96 -1.62
C ASN A 133 8.32 0.95 -2.15
N TYR A 134 7.57 2.03 -1.95
CA TYR A 134 6.21 2.14 -2.48
C TYR A 134 6.24 2.27 -4.00
N GLY A 135 7.12 3.12 -4.52
CA GLY A 135 7.22 3.38 -5.95
C GLY A 135 7.71 2.17 -6.74
N ILE A 136 8.65 1.38 -6.21
CA ILE A 136 9.14 0.19 -6.91
C ILE A 136 8.08 -0.91 -7.01
N ILE A 137 7.24 -1.09 -5.98
CA ILE A 137 6.13 -2.05 -6.04
C ILE A 137 5.11 -1.61 -7.10
N LYS A 138 4.83 -0.30 -7.23
CA LYS A 138 3.95 0.24 -8.28
C LYS A 138 4.55 0.09 -9.68
N LEU A 139 5.85 0.35 -9.83
CA LEU A 139 6.57 0.23 -11.11
C LEU A 139 6.43 -1.17 -11.73
N PHE A 140 6.42 -2.21 -10.89
CA PHE A 140 6.24 -3.60 -11.31
C PHE A 140 4.80 -4.10 -11.22
N HIS A 141 3.80 -3.20 -11.14
CA HIS A 141 2.37 -3.53 -11.08
C HIS A 141 1.96 -4.38 -9.86
N GLY A 142 2.79 -4.38 -8.82
CA GLY A 142 2.57 -5.19 -7.62
C GLY A 142 1.47 -4.65 -6.72
N GLN A 143 1.28 -3.32 -6.66
CA GLN A 143 0.31 -2.69 -5.77
C GLN A 143 -1.09 -2.59 -6.39
N PHE A 144 -1.15 -2.24 -7.68
CA PHE A 144 -2.39 -2.13 -8.46
C PHE A 144 -2.31 -3.04 -9.70
N PRO A 145 -2.53 -4.36 -9.54
CA PRO A 145 -2.64 -5.24 -10.69
C PRO A 145 -3.88 -4.92 -11.51
N PHE A 146 -3.91 -5.33 -12.78
CA PHE A 146 -5.11 -5.21 -13.61
C PHE A 146 -6.30 -5.92 -12.93
N PRO A 147 -7.52 -5.36 -13.01
CA PRO A 147 -8.69 -5.94 -12.36
C PRO A 147 -8.90 -7.41 -12.74
N SER A 148 -9.14 -8.24 -11.73
CA SER A 148 -9.43 -9.66 -11.92
C SER A 148 -10.78 -9.89 -12.61
N LEU A 149 -11.01 -11.09 -13.14
CA LEU A 149 -12.30 -11.45 -13.76
C LEU A 149 -13.49 -11.23 -12.83
N TYR A 150 -13.33 -11.53 -11.54
CA TYR A 150 -14.40 -11.33 -10.58
C TYR A 150 -14.68 -9.84 -10.34
N LYS A 151 -13.66 -8.97 -10.42
CA LYS A 151 -13.81 -7.52 -10.26
C LYS A 151 -14.40 -6.88 -11.52
N LEU A 152 -14.01 -7.36 -12.70
CA LEU A 152 -14.53 -6.90 -13.99
C LEU A 152 -16.01 -7.22 -14.21
N THR A 153 -16.49 -8.29 -13.57
CA THR A 153 -17.91 -8.70 -13.61
C THR A 153 -18.72 -8.15 -12.44
N GLU A 154 -18.10 -7.35 -11.58
CA GLU A 154 -18.79 -6.73 -10.46
C GLU A 154 -19.53 -5.47 -10.91
N PRO A 155 -20.81 -5.30 -10.54
CA PRO A 155 -21.51 -4.04 -10.74
C PRO A 155 -20.85 -2.90 -9.98
N LEU A 156 -20.77 -1.72 -10.61
CA LEU A 156 -20.10 -0.54 -10.03
C LEU A 156 -20.65 -0.15 -8.64
N TYR A 157 -21.96 -0.29 -8.42
CA TYR A 157 -22.61 0.07 -7.16
C TYR A 157 -22.21 -0.83 -5.97
N LEU A 158 -21.64 -2.01 -6.24
CA LEU A 158 -21.14 -2.93 -5.21
C LEU A 158 -19.66 -2.68 -4.85
N PHE A 159 -18.97 -1.80 -5.58
CA PHE A 159 -17.57 -1.54 -5.31
C PHE A 159 -17.43 -0.81 -3.97
N SER A 160 -16.54 -1.32 -3.11
CA SER A 160 -16.03 -0.50 -2.02
C SER A 160 -15.24 0.70 -2.55
N PRO A 161 -15.15 1.82 -1.81
CA PRO A 161 -14.36 2.97 -2.23
C PRO A 161 -12.90 2.60 -2.56
N MET A 162 -12.26 1.81 -1.70
CA MET A 162 -10.90 1.30 -1.96
C MET A 162 -10.84 0.42 -3.21
N GLY A 163 -11.82 -0.48 -3.39
CA GLY A 163 -11.90 -1.34 -4.56
C GLY A 163 -12.02 -0.55 -5.88
N LEU A 164 -12.75 0.56 -5.86
CA LEU A 164 -12.84 1.50 -6.98
C LEU A 164 -11.50 2.17 -7.28
N ALA A 165 -10.82 2.71 -6.26
CA ALA A 165 -9.50 3.32 -6.44
C ALA A 165 -8.47 2.32 -6.99
N TRP A 166 -8.43 1.10 -6.44
CA TRP A 166 -7.53 0.04 -6.93
C TRP A 166 -7.83 -0.34 -8.37
N THR A 167 -9.11 -0.43 -8.73
CA THR A 167 -9.53 -0.76 -10.10
C THR A 167 -9.15 0.36 -11.07
N PHE A 168 -9.35 1.63 -10.68
CA PHE A 168 -8.95 2.80 -11.47
C PHE A 168 -7.45 2.81 -11.77
N TYR A 169 -6.60 2.69 -10.73
CA TYR A 169 -5.15 2.67 -10.92
C TYR A 169 -4.67 1.41 -11.66
N GLY A 170 -5.27 0.25 -11.39
CA GLY A 170 -4.90 -1.03 -12.00
C GLY A 170 -5.33 -1.15 -13.47
N ALA A 171 -6.38 -0.44 -13.89
CA ALA A 171 -6.84 -0.46 -15.27
C ALA A 171 -5.82 0.13 -16.26
N SER A 172 -4.92 1.02 -15.81
CA SER A 172 -3.90 1.66 -16.66
C SER A 172 -2.48 1.35 -16.18
N PRO A 173 -1.81 0.34 -16.78
CA PRO A 173 -0.40 0.01 -16.50
C PRO A 173 0.53 1.21 -16.63
N ALA A 174 0.35 2.03 -17.68
CA ALA A 174 1.17 3.22 -17.92
C ALA A 174 1.00 4.28 -16.81
N TYR A 175 -0.23 4.48 -16.33
CA TYR A 175 -0.48 5.39 -15.22
C TYR A 175 0.16 4.87 -13.92
N ASN A 176 0.07 3.56 -13.66
CA ASN A 176 0.70 2.93 -12.50
C ASN A 176 2.23 3.10 -12.50
N ILE A 177 2.88 2.92 -13.66
CA ILE A 177 4.31 3.21 -13.86
C ILE A 177 4.61 4.68 -13.57
N ALA A 178 3.80 5.61 -14.10
CA ALA A 178 4.02 7.05 -13.92
C ALA A 178 3.99 7.48 -12.44
N ILE A 179 2.98 7.03 -11.68
CA ILE A 179 2.92 7.31 -10.24
C ILE A 179 4.03 6.60 -9.46
N GLY A 180 4.43 5.40 -9.89
CA GLY A 180 5.57 4.68 -9.30
C GLY A 180 6.89 5.40 -9.49
N ILE A 181 7.14 5.96 -10.68
CA ILE A 181 8.31 6.80 -10.96
C ILE A 181 8.30 8.06 -10.07
N ALA A 182 7.15 8.73 -9.96
CA ALA A 182 7.01 9.91 -9.11
C ALA A 182 7.35 9.61 -7.64
N GLU A 183 6.99 8.43 -7.14
CA GLU A 183 7.36 7.97 -5.79
C GLU A 183 8.85 7.60 -5.68
N ILE A 184 9.42 6.92 -6.67
CA ILE A 184 10.85 6.57 -6.70
C ILE A 184 11.74 7.82 -6.67
N LEU A 185 11.30 8.94 -7.25
CA LEU A 185 12.02 10.22 -7.15
C LEU A 185 12.16 10.72 -5.69
N GLY A 186 11.37 10.19 -4.75
CA GLY A 186 11.61 10.37 -3.32
C GLY A 186 13.00 9.89 -2.86
N ALA A 187 13.64 8.96 -3.57
CA ALA A 187 15.02 8.52 -3.31
C ALA A 187 16.06 9.67 -3.44
N LEU A 188 15.72 10.79 -4.08
CA LEU A 188 16.52 12.01 -4.06
C LEU A 188 16.76 12.53 -2.63
N LEU A 189 15.89 12.18 -1.67
CA LEU A 189 16.09 12.48 -0.24
C LEU A 189 17.33 11.80 0.35
N LEU A 190 17.81 10.70 -0.23
CA LEU A 190 18.99 9.97 0.25
C LEU A 190 20.30 10.71 -0.06
N PHE A 191 20.28 11.69 -0.96
CA PHE A 191 21.43 12.50 -1.34
C PHE A 191 21.28 13.94 -0.84
N ARG A 192 22.29 14.44 -0.11
CA ARG A 192 22.22 15.76 0.56
C ARG A 192 21.98 16.92 -0.41
N LYS A 193 22.54 16.83 -1.62
CA LYS A 193 22.47 17.87 -2.65
C LYS A 193 21.08 17.96 -3.30
N THR A 194 20.32 16.87 -3.35
CA THR A 194 19.01 16.79 -4.00
C THR A 194 17.86 16.74 -3.01
N ALA A 195 18.14 16.78 -1.70
CA ALA A 195 17.15 16.54 -0.66
C ALA A 195 15.99 17.55 -0.65
N THR A 196 16.23 18.83 -0.97
CA THR A 196 15.14 19.82 -1.02
C THR A 196 14.16 19.49 -2.16
N ILE A 197 14.67 19.18 -3.36
CA ILE A 197 13.85 18.77 -4.50
C ILE A 197 13.14 17.45 -4.19
N GLY A 198 13.85 16.48 -3.62
CA GLY A 198 13.27 15.20 -3.19
C GLY A 198 12.14 15.38 -2.18
N ALA A 199 12.29 16.29 -1.21
CA ALA A 199 11.25 16.61 -0.22
C ALA A 199 10.03 17.30 -0.86
N MET A 200 10.23 18.18 -1.84
CA MET A 200 9.12 18.82 -2.58
C MET A 200 8.33 17.81 -3.40
N ILE A 201 9.02 16.97 -4.18
CA ILE A 201 8.38 15.91 -4.96
C ILE A 201 7.65 14.94 -4.03
N SER A 202 8.32 14.48 -2.97
CA SER A 202 7.71 13.59 -1.99
C SER A 202 6.49 14.21 -1.33
N LEU A 203 6.50 15.50 -1.00
CA LEU A 203 5.34 16.19 -0.41
C LEU A 203 4.14 16.14 -1.36
N ILE A 204 4.32 16.50 -2.63
CA ILE A 204 3.25 16.51 -3.64
C ILE A 204 2.66 15.10 -3.79
N VAL A 205 3.53 14.10 -3.92
CA VAL A 205 3.10 12.71 -4.09
C VAL A 205 2.41 12.18 -2.82
N CYS A 206 2.96 12.47 -1.62
CA CYS A 206 2.36 12.07 -0.35
C CYS A 206 1.00 12.72 -0.12
N ILE A 207 0.80 13.99 -0.53
CA ILE A 207 -0.52 14.64 -0.47
C ILE A 207 -1.52 13.90 -1.34
N ASN A 208 -1.15 13.51 -2.56
CA ASN A 208 -2.03 12.73 -3.43
C ASN A 208 -2.35 11.35 -2.81
N VAL A 209 -1.35 10.63 -2.32
CA VAL A 209 -1.54 9.34 -1.64
C VAL A 209 -2.44 9.50 -0.40
N MET A 210 -2.20 10.53 0.41
CA MET A 210 -3.02 10.85 1.58
C MET A 210 -4.46 11.15 1.16
N ALA A 211 -4.68 12.00 0.15
CA ALA A 211 -6.01 12.31 -0.35
C ALA A 211 -6.76 11.05 -0.82
N THR A 212 -6.11 10.19 -1.60
CA THR A 212 -6.68 8.89 -1.99
C THR A 212 -7.06 8.07 -0.76
N ASN A 213 -6.21 8.03 0.27
CA ASN A 213 -6.49 7.24 1.47
C ASN A 213 -7.68 7.74 2.27
N TYR A 214 -7.84 9.06 2.40
CA TYR A 214 -8.98 9.63 3.13
C TYR A 214 -10.28 9.55 2.31
N PHE A 215 -10.23 9.84 1.00
CA PHE A 215 -11.44 9.92 0.17
C PHE A 215 -11.94 8.56 -0.34
N TYR A 216 -11.09 7.54 -0.39
CA TYR A 216 -11.47 6.17 -0.79
C TYR A 216 -11.35 5.16 0.35
N ASP A 217 -11.34 5.64 1.60
CA ASP A 217 -11.26 4.83 2.82
C ASP A 217 -10.20 3.72 2.77
N VAL A 218 -9.01 4.09 2.33
CA VAL A 218 -7.88 3.16 2.29
C VAL A 218 -7.25 3.13 3.69
N PRO A 219 -6.98 1.96 4.29
CA PRO A 219 -6.46 1.86 5.65
C PRO A 219 -4.93 2.12 5.72
N VAL A 220 -4.51 3.32 5.29
CA VAL A 220 -3.11 3.84 5.38
C VAL A 220 -3.08 5.34 5.75
N LYS A 221 -4.14 5.85 6.40
CA LYS A 221 -4.32 7.29 6.66
C LYS A 221 -3.25 7.83 7.61
N MET A 222 -2.97 7.11 8.69
CA MET A 222 -1.95 7.48 9.67
C MET A 222 -0.56 7.67 9.04
N LEU A 223 -0.07 6.66 8.31
CA LEU A 223 1.26 6.71 7.70
C LEU A 223 1.36 7.79 6.63
N SER A 224 0.37 7.87 5.72
CA SER A 224 0.37 8.89 4.66
C SER A 224 0.34 10.31 5.23
N THR A 225 -0.40 10.54 6.30
CA THR A 225 -0.41 11.82 7.04
C THR A 225 0.96 12.11 7.66
N ALA A 226 1.57 11.11 8.29
CA ALA A 226 2.91 11.24 8.85
C ALA A 226 3.95 11.60 7.77
N LEU A 227 3.92 10.95 6.60
CA LEU A 227 4.84 11.27 5.49
C LEU A 227 4.68 12.71 5.00
N VAL A 228 3.45 13.24 4.91
CA VAL A 228 3.20 14.66 4.60
C VAL A 228 3.82 15.57 5.66
N ILE A 229 3.56 15.31 6.95
CA ILE A 229 4.12 16.09 8.05
C ILE A 229 5.66 16.05 8.05
N LEU A 230 6.25 14.88 7.79
CA LEU A 230 7.69 14.69 7.71
C LEU A 230 8.29 15.43 6.51
N CYS A 231 7.63 15.45 5.36
CA CYS A 231 8.05 16.28 4.22
C CYS A 231 7.98 17.78 4.54
N ILE A 232 6.93 18.23 5.21
CA ILE A 232 6.81 19.62 5.70
C ILE A 232 7.94 19.95 6.68
N TYR A 233 8.26 19.04 7.61
CA TYR A 233 9.38 19.19 8.53
C TYR A 233 10.71 19.35 7.78
N LEU A 234 10.97 18.54 6.74
CA LEU A 234 12.18 18.64 5.92
C LEU A 234 12.26 19.94 5.13
N LEU A 235 11.13 20.47 4.67
CA LEU A 235 11.05 21.73 3.95
C LEU A 235 11.05 22.94 4.88
N GLY A 236 10.74 22.76 6.17
CA GLY A 236 10.61 23.80 7.19
C GLY A 236 11.65 24.92 7.11
N PRO A 237 12.96 24.61 7.10
CA PRO A 237 14.02 25.63 7.00
C PRO A 237 13.94 26.48 5.73
N ASN A 238 13.47 25.89 4.63
CA ASN A 238 13.43 26.52 3.32
C ASN A 238 12.04 27.06 2.94
N LEU A 239 10.98 26.88 3.74
CA LEU A 239 9.60 27.30 3.39
C LEU A 239 9.52 28.78 2.98
N LYS A 240 10.14 29.66 3.77
CA LYS A 240 10.19 31.10 3.45
C LYS A 240 10.90 31.36 2.12
N GLN A 241 11.98 30.63 1.84
CA GLN A 241 12.75 30.80 0.61
C GLN A 241 12.00 30.26 -0.60
N LEU A 242 11.27 29.16 -0.45
CA LEU A 242 10.40 28.62 -1.50
C LEU A 242 9.24 29.57 -1.81
N TYR A 243 8.63 30.20 -0.79
CA TYR A 243 7.64 31.26 -1.00
C TYR A 243 8.25 32.44 -1.78
N LEU A 244 9.43 32.90 -1.36
CA LEU A 244 10.11 34.00 -2.04
C LEU A 244 10.46 33.66 -3.49
N LEU A 245 10.82 32.41 -3.78
CA LEU A 245 11.11 31.94 -5.13
C LEU A 245 9.87 31.88 -6.01
N PHE A 246 8.83 31.14 -5.57
CA PHE A 246 7.70 30.79 -6.43
C PHE A 246 6.58 31.83 -6.47
N ILE A 247 6.42 32.61 -5.39
CA ILE A 247 5.32 33.58 -5.29
C ILE A 247 5.85 35.00 -5.42
N ALA A 248 6.95 35.32 -4.74
CA ALA A 248 7.53 36.67 -4.81
C ALA A 248 8.52 36.87 -5.97
N ASN A 249 8.82 35.81 -6.75
CA ASN A 249 9.76 35.81 -7.88
C ASN A 249 11.12 36.43 -7.54
N LYS A 250 11.63 36.21 -6.32
CA LYS A 250 12.92 36.72 -5.86
C LYS A 250 14.01 35.68 -6.01
N GLU A 251 15.23 36.14 -6.29
CA GLU A 251 16.42 35.32 -6.19
C GLU A 251 16.64 34.88 -4.75
N ILE A 252 16.86 33.57 -4.56
CA ILE A 252 17.10 32.99 -3.24
C ILE A 252 18.29 32.04 -3.28
N ARG A 253 18.89 31.83 -2.11
CA ARG A 253 19.85 30.75 -1.87
C ARG A 253 19.28 29.81 -0.83
N LEU A 254 19.12 28.54 -1.19
CA LEU A 254 18.61 27.52 -0.28
C LEU A 254 19.50 27.37 0.96
N ILE A 255 18.89 27.22 2.13
CA ILE A 255 19.60 26.86 3.36
C ILE A 255 20.13 25.43 3.18
N PRO A 256 21.46 25.22 3.27
CA PRO A 256 22.03 23.89 3.13
C PRO A 256 21.58 23.00 4.29
N ASN A 257 21.38 21.71 3.98
CA ASN A 257 21.07 20.73 5.02
C ASN A 257 22.18 20.69 6.10
N PRO A 258 21.82 20.43 7.36
CA PRO A 258 22.78 20.23 8.43
C PRO A 258 23.84 19.20 8.03
N HIS A 259 25.10 19.46 8.36
CA HIS A 259 26.20 18.55 8.08
C HIS A 259 27.02 18.31 9.36
N LEU A 260 27.47 17.06 9.53
CA LEU A 260 28.37 16.71 10.62
C LEU A 260 29.81 16.91 10.14
N HIS A 261 30.58 17.69 10.88
CA HIS A 261 32.02 17.87 10.61
C HIS A 261 32.76 16.59 11.02
N ALA A 262 33.07 15.74 10.05
CA ALA A 262 33.96 14.59 10.27
C ALA A 262 35.41 15.09 10.31
N THR A 263 35.99 15.14 11.50
CA THR A 263 37.33 15.67 11.74
C THR A 263 38.42 14.66 11.38
N LYS A 264 38.13 13.37 11.49
CA LYS A 264 39.07 12.27 11.20
C LYS A 264 38.70 11.52 9.92
N PRO A 265 39.67 11.00 9.14
CA PRO A 265 39.39 10.29 7.88
C PRO A 265 38.57 9.02 8.09
N TRP A 266 38.79 8.27 9.18
CA TRP A 266 38.02 7.08 9.51
C TRP A 266 36.53 7.36 9.73
N GLN A 267 36.17 8.53 10.27
CA GLN A 267 34.77 8.92 10.48
C GLN A 267 34.05 9.12 9.14
N LYS A 268 34.75 9.67 8.14
CA LYS A 268 34.21 9.80 6.78
C LYS A 268 33.97 8.43 6.17
N ILE A 269 34.95 7.52 6.29
CA ILE A 269 34.84 6.14 5.80
C ILE A 269 33.64 5.45 6.44
N VAL A 270 33.51 5.49 7.78
CA VAL A 270 32.39 4.88 8.51
C VAL A 270 31.04 5.44 8.05
N LEU A 271 30.89 6.77 7.94
CA LEU A 271 29.63 7.38 7.51
C LEU A 271 29.28 7.01 6.06
N ILE A 272 30.27 6.91 5.17
CA ILE A 272 30.07 6.48 3.78
C ILE A 272 29.68 5.01 3.75
N SER A 273 30.39 4.14 4.46
CA SER A 273 30.10 2.71 4.53
C SER A 273 28.71 2.43 5.09
N LEU A 274 28.32 3.10 6.18
CA LEU A 274 26.97 2.98 6.75
C LEU A 274 25.88 3.43 5.77
N LYS A 275 26.10 4.56 5.09
CA LYS A 275 25.19 5.04 4.05
C LYS A 275 25.06 4.03 2.91
N SER A 276 26.19 3.53 2.39
CA SER A 276 26.21 2.58 1.28
C SER A 276 25.54 1.26 1.66
N LEU A 277 25.81 0.75 2.87
CA LEU A 277 25.18 -0.46 3.40
C LEU A 277 23.67 -0.30 3.48
N LEU A 278 23.18 0.83 4.00
CA LEU A 278 21.75 1.10 4.13
C LEU A 278 21.06 1.21 2.76
N ILE A 279 21.68 1.92 1.80
CA ILE A 279 21.14 2.04 0.43
C ILE A 279 21.13 0.67 -0.25
N PHE A 280 22.23 -0.07 -0.20
CA PHE A 280 22.32 -1.38 -0.85
C PHE A 280 21.37 -2.41 -0.21
N GLY A 281 21.25 -2.41 1.11
CA GLY A 281 20.27 -3.24 1.82
C GLY A 281 18.83 -2.91 1.44
N THR A 282 18.50 -1.62 1.26
CA THR A 282 17.19 -1.19 0.76
C THR A 282 16.93 -1.71 -0.65
N LEU A 283 17.93 -1.60 -1.55
CA LEU A 283 17.82 -2.10 -2.93
C LEU A 283 17.61 -3.62 -2.99
N ILE A 284 18.35 -4.40 -2.20
CA ILE A 284 18.19 -5.86 -2.15
C ILE A 284 16.77 -6.24 -1.72
N LEU A 285 16.24 -5.59 -0.69
CA LEU A 285 14.91 -5.94 -0.20
C LEU A 285 13.79 -5.45 -1.11
N ALA A 286 13.97 -4.30 -1.74
CA ALA A 286 13.07 -3.85 -2.80
C ALA A 286 13.02 -4.90 -3.92
N LEU A 287 14.16 -5.41 -4.38
CA LEU A 287 14.23 -6.46 -5.38
C LEU A 287 13.56 -7.77 -4.90
N HIS A 288 13.86 -8.20 -3.67
CA HIS A 288 13.23 -9.38 -3.08
C HIS A 288 11.70 -9.23 -2.97
N SER A 289 11.22 -8.06 -2.57
CA SER A 289 9.80 -7.72 -2.49
C SER A 289 9.12 -7.79 -3.86
N VAL A 290 9.77 -7.27 -4.90
CA VAL A 290 9.27 -7.34 -6.29
C VAL A 290 9.21 -8.79 -6.76
N LEU A 291 10.27 -9.58 -6.58
CA LEU A 291 10.30 -10.99 -6.98
C LEU A 291 9.20 -11.79 -6.30
N ARG A 292 9.06 -11.62 -4.98
CA ARG A 292 8.00 -12.28 -4.18
C ARG A 292 6.60 -11.86 -4.64
N THR A 293 6.39 -10.58 -4.93
CA THR A 293 5.09 -10.08 -5.40
C THR A 293 4.75 -10.64 -6.78
N ASN A 294 5.72 -10.70 -7.68
CA ASN A 294 5.55 -11.30 -9.00
C ASN A 294 5.23 -12.80 -8.92
N GLU A 295 5.91 -13.54 -8.04
CA GLU A 295 5.63 -14.95 -7.80
C GLU A 295 4.23 -15.15 -7.20
N PHE A 296 3.84 -14.30 -6.24
CA PHE A 296 2.48 -14.29 -5.69
C PHE A 296 1.42 -14.02 -6.77
N LEU A 297 1.63 -13.01 -7.62
CA LEU A 297 0.70 -12.69 -8.70
C LEU A 297 0.62 -13.82 -9.73
N LYS A 298 1.74 -14.44 -10.12
CA LYS A 298 1.74 -15.59 -11.05
C LYS A 298 0.97 -16.78 -10.49
N THR A 299 1.15 -17.09 -9.20
CA THR A 299 0.48 -18.23 -8.54
C THR A 299 -1.00 -17.98 -8.29
N HIS A 300 -1.41 -16.76 -7.96
CA HIS A 300 -2.80 -16.46 -7.60
C HIS A 300 -3.66 -16.07 -8.80
N LEU A 301 -3.07 -15.44 -9.81
CA LEU A 301 -3.73 -15.07 -11.06
C LEU A 301 -3.54 -16.13 -12.16
N GLN A 302 -3.29 -17.41 -11.80
CA GLN A 302 -3.07 -18.53 -12.73
C GLN A 302 -4.10 -18.56 -13.88
N LYS A 303 -3.83 -17.81 -14.94
CA LYS A 303 -4.61 -17.79 -16.19
C LYS A 303 -4.53 -19.11 -16.94
N GLU A 304 -3.65 -20.00 -16.50
CA GLU A 304 -3.36 -21.30 -17.09
C GLU A 304 -4.35 -22.40 -16.67
N SER A 305 -5.32 -22.11 -15.79
CA SER A 305 -6.41 -23.04 -15.52
C SER A 305 -7.23 -23.28 -16.79
N GLU A 306 -7.49 -24.56 -17.11
CA GLU A 306 -8.27 -24.93 -18.29
C GLU A 306 -9.69 -24.35 -18.27
N LEU A 307 -10.26 -24.19 -17.07
CA LEU A 307 -11.59 -23.64 -16.86
C LEU A 307 -11.58 -22.11 -16.69
N TYR A 308 -10.42 -21.46 -16.70
CA TYR A 308 -10.28 -20.02 -16.46
C TYR A 308 -11.22 -19.20 -17.36
N GLY A 309 -12.03 -18.35 -16.75
CA GLY A 309 -13.00 -17.54 -17.47
C GLY A 309 -14.26 -17.23 -16.67
N VAL A 310 -15.16 -16.50 -17.32
CA VAL A 310 -16.47 -16.15 -16.79
C VAL A 310 -17.52 -16.88 -17.63
N TYR A 311 -18.44 -17.56 -16.97
CA TYR A 311 -19.49 -18.35 -17.59
C TYR A 311 -20.83 -18.09 -16.94
N TYR A 312 -21.93 -18.23 -17.68
CA TYR A 312 -23.28 -18.12 -17.15
C TYR A 312 -24.13 -19.31 -17.60
N ILE A 313 -25.17 -19.63 -16.81
CA ILE A 313 -26.17 -20.62 -17.23
C ILE A 313 -27.21 -19.91 -18.11
N PRO A 314 -27.34 -20.28 -19.39
CA PRO A 314 -28.36 -19.70 -20.27
C PRO A 314 -29.77 -20.18 -19.87
N VAL A 315 -30.79 -19.40 -20.20
CA VAL A 315 -32.19 -19.63 -19.75
C VAL A 315 -32.74 -20.99 -20.18
N ASN A 316 -32.35 -21.46 -21.36
CA ASN A 316 -32.75 -22.77 -21.89
C ASN A 316 -32.22 -23.96 -21.07
N GLU A 317 -31.21 -23.75 -20.22
CA GLU A 317 -30.57 -24.78 -19.40
C GLU A 317 -31.13 -24.84 -17.96
N TYR A 318 -32.11 -24.00 -17.61
CA TYR A 318 -32.65 -23.93 -16.24
C TYR A 318 -33.36 -25.22 -15.79
N GLU A 319 -33.96 -25.97 -16.71
CA GLU A 319 -34.56 -27.27 -16.38
C GLU A 319 -33.50 -28.35 -16.13
N ASN A 320 -32.40 -28.34 -16.89
CA ASN A 320 -31.28 -29.27 -16.68
C ASN A 320 -30.55 -28.97 -15.36
N ARG A 321 -30.40 -27.68 -15.03
CA ARG A 321 -29.89 -27.21 -13.73
C ARG A 321 -30.63 -27.82 -12.56
N LYS A 322 -31.97 -27.75 -12.54
CA LYS A 322 -32.81 -28.31 -11.47
C LYS A 322 -32.60 -29.82 -11.33
N LYS A 323 -32.53 -30.54 -12.45
CA LYS A 323 -32.29 -31.99 -12.47
C LYS A 323 -30.93 -32.36 -11.88
N LEU A 324 -29.88 -31.58 -12.19
CA LEU A 324 -28.54 -31.74 -11.63
C LEU A 324 -28.45 -31.33 -10.15
N GLY A 325 -29.45 -30.62 -9.61
CA GLY A 325 -29.42 -30.14 -8.23
C GLY A 325 -28.42 -29.01 -8.01
N ILE A 326 -28.10 -28.25 -9.07
CA ILE A 326 -27.32 -27.01 -8.97
C ILE A 326 -28.20 -25.95 -8.30
N PRO A 327 -27.74 -25.28 -7.23
CA PRO A 327 -28.55 -24.28 -6.51
C PRO A 327 -29.12 -23.19 -7.42
N ASP A 328 -30.37 -22.78 -7.18
CA ASP A 328 -31.09 -21.76 -7.97
C ASP A 328 -30.48 -20.35 -7.89
N GLN A 329 -29.63 -20.12 -6.90
CA GLN A 329 -28.83 -18.91 -6.75
C GLN A 329 -27.54 -18.91 -7.58
N TRP A 330 -27.09 -20.02 -8.17
CA TRP A 330 -25.85 -20.04 -8.98
C TRP A 330 -26.07 -19.57 -10.42
N HIS A 331 -25.81 -18.30 -10.71
CA HIS A 331 -26.07 -17.72 -12.04
C HIS A 331 -24.80 -17.49 -12.87
N LEU A 332 -23.78 -16.86 -12.27
CA LEU A 332 -22.51 -16.55 -12.92
C LEU A 332 -21.36 -17.31 -12.25
N PHE A 333 -20.54 -18.00 -13.04
CA PHE A 333 -19.41 -18.80 -12.62
C PHE A 333 -18.11 -18.10 -13.06
N VAL A 334 -17.31 -17.63 -12.12
CA VAL A 334 -16.03 -16.98 -12.37
C VAL A 334 -14.92 -17.90 -11.87
N PHE A 335 -14.31 -18.65 -12.79
CA PHE A 335 -13.16 -19.51 -12.47
C PHE A 335 -11.90 -18.66 -12.37
N ILE A 336 -11.34 -18.57 -11.16
CA ILE A 336 -10.21 -17.69 -10.85
C ILE A 336 -8.88 -18.44 -11.05
N ASN A 337 -8.82 -19.68 -10.58
CA ASN A 337 -7.69 -20.61 -10.69
C ASN A 337 -8.19 -22.04 -10.41
N ASN A 338 -7.29 -23.04 -10.35
CA ASN A 338 -7.65 -24.45 -10.11
C ASN A 338 -8.20 -24.77 -8.70
N HIS A 339 -8.19 -23.80 -7.77
CA HIS A 339 -8.57 -24.00 -6.38
C HIS A 339 -9.79 -23.18 -5.96
N SER A 340 -10.17 -22.18 -6.75
CA SER A 340 -11.21 -21.23 -6.36
C SER A 340 -12.07 -20.79 -7.53
N ILE A 341 -13.37 -20.73 -7.26
CA ILE A 341 -14.39 -20.21 -8.15
C ILE A 341 -15.24 -19.19 -7.38
N MET A 342 -15.55 -18.06 -7.99
CA MET A 342 -16.56 -17.15 -7.46
C MET A 342 -17.87 -17.39 -8.19
N ILE A 343 -18.94 -17.62 -7.44
CA ILE A 343 -20.28 -17.82 -7.98
C ILE A 343 -21.15 -16.64 -7.56
N ARG A 344 -21.82 -16.00 -8.51
CA ARG A 344 -22.76 -14.91 -8.24
C ARG A 344 -24.20 -15.34 -8.47
N ASP A 345 -25.09 -14.79 -7.67
CA ASP A 345 -26.52 -14.89 -7.87
C ASP A 345 -27.08 -13.86 -8.85
N GLN A 346 -28.40 -13.89 -9.04
CA GLN A 346 -29.11 -12.96 -9.92
C GLN A 346 -29.01 -11.51 -9.42
N GLU A 347 -28.87 -11.32 -8.11
CA GLU A 347 -28.66 -10.02 -7.45
C GLU A 347 -27.20 -9.56 -7.49
N GLN A 348 -26.31 -10.34 -8.13
CA GLN A 348 -24.87 -10.10 -8.25
C GLN A 348 -24.07 -10.26 -6.96
N ASN A 349 -24.67 -10.82 -5.90
CA ASN A 349 -23.98 -11.17 -4.67
C ASN A 349 -23.03 -12.34 -4.95
N GLY A 350 -21.73 -12.10 -4.79
CA GLY A 350 -20.68 -13.06 -5.07
C GLY A 350 -20.27 -13.85 -3.83
N GLN A 351 -20.16 -15.16 -3.99
CA GLN A 351 -19.64 -16.07 -2.98
C GLN A 351 -18.44 -16.85 -3.52
N LEU A 352 -17.34 -16.85 -2.77
CA LEU A 352 -16.16 -17.66 -3.10
C LEU A 352 -16.37 -19.12 -2.65
N TYR A 353 -16.11 -20.06 -3.55
CA TYR A 353 -16.15 -21.50 -3.34
C TYR A 353 -14.78 -22.12 -3.62
N GLN A 354 -14.48 -23.21 -2.92
CA GLN A 354 -13.29 -24.02 -3.20
C GLN A 354 -13.63 -25.05 -4.28
N ILE A 355 -12.69 -25.23 -5.22
CA ILE A 355 -12.81 -26.25 -6.27
C ILE A 355 -11.59 -27.15 -6.29
N VAL A 356 -11.79 -28.37 -6.78
CA VAL A 356 -10.74 -29.32 -7.12
C VAL A 356 -10.97 -29.76 -8.56
N THR A 357 -9.97 -29.54 -9.41
CA THR A 357 -10.01 -29.90 -10.83
C THR A 357 -8.97 -30.96 -11.15
N ASP A 358 -9.38 -32.06 -11.78
CA ASP A 358 -8.47 -33.05 -12.36
C ASP A 358 -8.52 -32.92 -13.89
N SER A 359 -7.51 -32.25 -14.47
CA SER A 359 -7.44 -32.03 -15.91
C SER A 359 -7.21 -33.31 -16.73
N SER A 360 -6.71 -34.39 -16.10
CA SER A 360 -6.48 -35.66 -16.78
C SER A 360 -7.78 -36.46 -16.94
N LYS A 361 -8.62 -36.45 -15.89
CA LYS A 361 -9.94 -37.11 -15.90
C LYS A 361 -11.08 -36.19 -16.37
N LYS A 362 -10.80 -34.89 -16.52
CA LYS A 362 -11.78 -33.84 -16.79
C LYS A 362 -12.88 -33.80 -15.73
N GLU A 363 -12.48 -33.85 -14.47
CA GLU A 363 -13.39 -33.80 -13.31
C GLU A 363 -13.29 -32.45 -12.62
N LEU A 364 -14.45 -31.92 -12.20
CA LEU A 364 -14.60 -30.70 -11.43
C LEU A 364 -15.44 -31.02 -10.19
N LYS A 365 -14.86 -30.77 -9.02
CA LYS A 365 -15.55 -30.82 -7.73
C LYS A 365 -15.70 -29.42 -7.19
N ILE A 366 -16.92 -29.00 -6.89
CA ILE A 366 -17.21 -27.72 -6.22
C ILE A 366 -17.66 -28.01 -4.79
N ILE A 367 -16.83 -27.62 -3.82
CA ILE A 367 -17.07 -27.90 -2.40
C ILE A 367 -18.19 -26.98 -1.90
N GLY A 368 -19.31 -27.58 -1.50
CA GLY A 368 -20.46 -26.85 -0.94
C GLY A 368 -20.11 -26.19 0.39
N LYS A 369 -20.75 -25.05 0.70
CA LYS A 369 -20.64 -24.38 2.00
C LYS A 369 -21.53 -25.04 3.05
N GLN A 370 -21.55 -24.50 4.28
CA GLN A 370 -22.43 -24.99 5.35
C GLN A 370 -23.89 -25.07 4.83
N ASN A 371 -24.48 -26.26 4.95
CA ASN A 371 -25.81 -26.63 4.45
C ASN A 371 -25.98 -26.74 2.93
N GLU A 372 -24.90 -26.64 2.14
CA GLU A 372 -24.91 -26.90 0.71
C GLU A 372 -24.23 -28.22 0.38
N ARG A 373 -24.75 -28.93 -0.63
CA ARG A 373 -24.12 -30.17 -1.11
C ARG A 373 -22.93 -29.84 -1.99
N THR A 374 -21.87 -30.65 -1.85
CA THR A 374 -20.76 -30.65 -2.80
C THR A 374 -21.25 -31.15 -4.15
N GLN A 375 -20.85 -30.47 -5.22
CA GLN A 375 -21.24 -30.81 -6.58
C GLN A 375 -20.07 -31.48 -7.32
N TYR A 376 -20.37 -32.54 -8.06
CA TYR A 376 -19.40 -33.32 -8.83
C TYR A 376 -19.78 -33.34 -10.31
N PHE A 377 -18.87 -32.87 -11.15
CA PHE A 377 -19.06 -32.80 -12.58
C PHE A 377 -17.91 -33.46 -13.33
N GLN A 378 -18.24 -34.12 -14.43
CA GLN A 378 -17.30 -34.29 -15.53
C GLN A 378 -17.49 -33.11 -16.48
N TYR A 379 -16.41 -32.51 -16.97
CA TYR A 379 -16.46 -31.33 -17.82
C TYR A 379 -15.89 -31.57 -19.22
N GLU A 380 -16.41 -30.85 -20.20
CA GLU A 380 -15.88 -30.81 -21.56
C GLU A 380 -15.80 -29.34 -21.98
N VAL A 381 -14.57 -28.85 -22.22
CA VAL A 381 -14.34 -27.46 -22.64
C VAL A 381 -14.60 -27.33 -24.14
N ARG A 382 -15.45 -26.37 -24.51
CA ARG A 382 -15.76 -26.00 -25.89
C ARG A 382 -15.34 -24.55 -26.14
N SER A 383 -15.33 -24.12 -27.41
CA SER A 383 -14.92 -22.77 -27.78
C SER A 383 -15.84 -21.68 -27.18
N ASN A 384 -17.14 -21.97 -27.04
CA ASN A 384 -18.17 -21.03 -26.58
C ASN A 384 -18.62 -21.27 -25.12
N GLY A 385 -18.02 -22.21 -24.38
CA GLY A 385 -18.51 -22.57 -23.05
C GLY A 385 -17.95 -23.89 -22.53
N ILE A 386 -18.54 -24.37 -21.43
CA ILE A 386 -18.20 -25.65 -20.81
C ILE A 386 -19.47 -26.48 -20.71
N MET A 387 -19.39 -27.75 -21.10
CA MET A 387 -20.43 -28.73 -20.81
C MET A 387 -20.10 -29.41 -19.48
N LEU A 388 -21.04 -29.41 -18.53
CA LEU A 388 -20.91 -30.09 -17.24
C LEU A 388 -21.90 -31.26 -17.18
N LYS A 389 -21.42 -32.46 -16.89
CA LYS A 389 -22.21 -33.69 -16.72
C LYS A 389 -22.15 -34.12 -15.25
N GLY A 390 -23.29 -34.41 -14.63
CA GLY A 390 -23.31 -34.85 -13.23
C GLY A 390 -22.72 -36.25 -13.07
N LEU A 391 -21.84 -36.45 -12.07
CA LEU A 391 -21.25 -37.76 -11.78
C LEU A 391 -22.14 -38.66 -10.87
N GLU A 392 -23.04 -38.06 -10.09
CA GLU A 392 -23.86 -38.77 -9.09
C GLU A 392 -25.31 -39.05 -9.52
N ARG A 393 -25.74 -38.56 -10.69
CA ARG A 393 -27.13 -38.67 -11.16
C ARG A 393 -27.17 -38.99 -12.65
N ILE A 394 -28.10 -39.89 -13.02
CA ILE A 394 -28.54 -40.28 -14.38
C ILE A 394 -27.56 -39.87 -15.49
N ASP A 395 -26.86 -40.85 -16.07
CA ASP A 395 -25.77 -40.75 -17.07
C ASP A 395 -26.05 -39.89 -18.33
N SER A 396 -27.23 -39.28 -18.45
CA SER A 396 -27.66 -38.47 -19.60
C SER A 396 -27.87 -36.99 -19.33
N ILE A 397 -27.77 -36.50 -18.08
CA ILE A 397 -28.07 -35.09 -17.78
C ILE A 397 -26.80 -34.23 -17.80
N SER A 398 -26.77 -33.30 -18.74
CA SER A 398 -25.71 -32.31 -18.90
C SER A 398 -26.27 -30.90 -18.88
N ILE A 399 -25.45 -29.94 -18.48
CA ILE A 399 -25.75 -28.51 -18.55
C ILE A 399 -24.62 -27.79 -19.29
N PHE A 400 -24.98 -26.91 -20.22
CA PHE A 400 -24.02 -26.07 -20.91
C PHE A 400 -23.94 -24.69 -20.25
N ILE A 401 -22.74 -24.26 -19.87
CA ILE A 401 -22.48 -22.90 -19.37
C ILE A 401 -21.76 -22.08 -20.44
N ASN A 402 -22.37 -20.97 -20.85
CA ASN A 402 -21.86 -20.10 -21.93
C ASN A 402 -20.72 -19.23 -21.42
N LYS A 403 -19.64 -19.14 -22.20
CA LYS A 403 -18.49 -18.28 -21.90
C LYS A 403 -18.78 -16.82 -22.25
N ILE A 404 -18.42 -15.91 -21.35
CA ILE A 404 -18.37 -14.47 -21.62
C ILE A 404 -16.98 -14.14 -22.15
N ASP A 405 -16.93 -13.43 -23.27
CA ASP A 405 -15.67 -13.00 -23.89
C ASP A 405 -15.03 -11.84 -23.11
N MET A 406 -14.24 -12.20 -22.11
CA MET A 406 -13.48 -11.25 -21.28
C MET A 406 -12.18 -10.78 -21.94
N GLU A 407 -11.81 -11.36 -23.08
CA GLU A 407 -10.65 -10.93 -23.86
C GLU A 407 -11.01 -9.73 -24.75
N ASN A 408 -12.27 -9.65 -25.20
CA ASN A 408 -12.75 -8.57 -26.06
C ASN A 408 -13.52 -7.44 -25.37
N ILE A 409 -13.20 -7.16 -24.10
CA ILE A 409 -13.80 -6.02 -23.39
C ILE A 409 -13.11 -4.69 -23.73
N ASP A 410 -13.90 -3.61 -23.80
CA ASP A 410 -13.40 -2.27 -24.13
C ASP A 410 -12.27 -1.80 -23.21
N LEU A 411 -12.36 -2.06 -21.89
CA LEU A 411 -11.37 -1.64 -20.91
C LEU A 411 -9.98 -2.25 -21.18
N LYS A 412 -9.94 -3.45 -21.79
CA LYS A 412 -8.70 -4.15 -22.13
C LYS A 412 -8.17 -3.75 -23.51
N ASN A 413 -9.08 -3.54 -24.46
CA ASN A 413 -8.71 -3.37 -25.88
C ASN A 413 -8.60 -1.90 -26.33
N ARG A 414 -9.17 -0.96 -25.57
CA ARG A 414 -9.02 0.47 -25.87
C ARG A 414 -7.64 0.97 -25.44
N GLY A 415 -6.68 0.91 -26.37
CA GLY A 415 -5.35 1.47 -26.19
C GLY A 415 -5.28 3.00 -26.34
N PHE A 416 -4.05 3.52 -26.23
CA PHE A 416 -3.75 4.93 -26.46
C PHE A 416 -4.07 5.35 -27.90
N ARG A 417 -4.65 6.55 -28.06
CA ARG A 417 -4.92 7.17 -29.36
C ARG A 417 -4.52 8.63 -29.30
N TRP A 418 -3.77 9.09 -30.29
CA TRP A 418 -3.37 10.50 -30.41
C TRP A 418 -4.55 11.43 -30.73
N ILE A 419 -5.48 10.95 -31.57
CA ILE A 419 -6.64 11.70 -32.04
C ILE A 419 -7.90 10.99 -31.58
N SER A 420 -8.83 11.75 -31.00
CA SER A 420 -10.18 11.30 -30.66
C SER A 420 -11.15 12.42 -31.04
N ASP A 421 -11.78 12.32 -32.22
CA ASP A 421 -12.67 13.35 -32.76
C ASP A 421 -13.89 13.61 -31.87
N MET A 422 -14.27 12.62 -31.06
CA MET A 422 -15.26 12.75 -29.99
C MET A 422 -14.74 12.10 -28.70
N SER A 423 -15.19 12.63 -27.55
CA SER A 423 -14.92 12.01 -26.24
C SER A 423 -15.44 10.57 -26.23
N TYR A 424 -14.60 9.62 -25.84
CA TYR A 424 -14.98 8.21 -25.73
C TYR A 424 -15.54 7.92 -24.33
N ASN A 425 -16.71 8.50 -24.06
CA ASN A 425 -17.50 8.29 -22.86
C ASN A 425 -18.91 7.88 -23.31
N ARG A 426 -19.31 6.64 -23.01
CA ARG A 426 -20.56 6.05 -23.50
C ARG A 426 -21.77 6.51 -22.70
#